data_AF-A0A453LYV7-F1
#
_entry.id   AF-A0A453LYV7-F1
#
_cell.length_a   1.000
_cell.length_b   1.000
_cell.length_c   1.000
_cell.angle_alpha   90.00
_cell.angle_beta   90.00
_cell.angle_gamma   90.00
#
_symmetry.space_group_name_H-M   'P 1'
#
loop_
_entity.id
_entity.type
_entity.pdbx_description
1 polymer ?
#
loop_
_entity_poly.entity_id
_entity_poly.type
_entity_poly.pdbx_seq_one_letter_code
_entity_poly.pdbx_strand_id
1 'polypeptide(L)'
;LVLGRTYDHHIYDLVEVGVENYKSIESIESYAYDKKLAPKLGTKPFFAFIGEHFESVDELKHLKEMLLDHFKGEVVENLNLAGVDRIFVCTAIPPTTVYMMHCALRLKRSGTSIPRMELVEVGPSMDLVVRRHQRPSESLQKEAMKAPGHAKKGEKCDE
;
A
#
# COMPACT_ATOMS: atom_id res chain seq x y z
N LEU A 1 -8.07 -8.48 12.47
CA LEU A 1 -6.85 -7.67 12.69
C LEU A 1 -7.28 -6.24 12.99
N VAL A 2 -6.57 -5.53 13.85
CA VAL A 2 -6.81 -4.10 14.12
C VAL A 2 -5.54 -3.35 13.75
N LEU A 3 -5.66 -2.44 12.78
CA LEU A 3 -4.60 -1.54 12.34
C LEU A 3 -4.84 -0.18 12.99
N GLY A 4 -3.78 0.49 13.41
CA GLY A 4 -3.90 1.83 13.98
C GLY A 4 -2.65 2.64 13.79
N ARG A 5 -2.83 3.95 13.58
CA ARG A 5 -1.73 4.93 13.57
C ARG A 5 -1.69 5.65 14.89
N THR A 6 -0.50 6.06 15.27
CA THR A 6 -0.28 6.94 16.41
C THR A 6 0.25 8.28 15.94
N TYR A 7 -0.19 9.34 16.58
CA TYR A 7 0.38 10.67 16.44
C TYR A 7 0.74 11.18 17.83
N ASP A 8 1.98 11.62 18.00
CA ASP A 8 2.53 12.05 19.30
C ASP A 8 2.23 11.07 20.44
N HIS A 9 2.51 9.78 20.22
CA HIS A 9 2.26 8.69 21.15
C HIS A 9 0.80 8.42 21.53
N HIS A 10 -0.17 9.12 20.94
CA HIS A 10 -1.60 8.89 21.13
C HIS A 10 -2.21 8.20 19.92
N ILE A 11 -3.32 7.51 20.11
CA ILE A 11 -4.06 6.89 19.01
C ILE A 11 -4.59 8.00 18.09
N TYR A 12 -4.19 7.94 16.83
CA TYR A 12 -4.67 8.83 15.78
C TYR A 12 -5.94 8.27 15.14
N ASP A 13 -5.85 7.03 14.64
CA ASP A 13 -6.98 6.31 14.07
C ASP A 13 -6.83 4.79 14.17
N LEU A 14 -7.96 4.10 13.97
CA LEU A 14 -8.07 2.65 14.04
C LEU A 14 -8.96 2.12 12.91
N VAL A 15 -8.57 0.99 12.32
CA VAL A 15 -9.38 0.20 11.39
C VAL A 15 -9.31 -1.27 11.78
N GLU A 16 -10.45 -1.85 12.11
CA GLU A 16 -10.61 -3.30 12.26
C GLU A 16 -11.01 -3.93 10.94
N VAL A 17 -10.28 -4.97 10.56
CA VAL A 17 -10.59 -5.82 9.41
C VAL A 17 -10.76 -7.28 9.82
N GLY A 18 -11.83 -7.92 9.33
CA GLY A 18 -11.93 -9.37 9.26
C GLY A 18 -11.06 -9.89 8.12
N VAL A 19 -10.41 -11.03 8.32
CA VAL A 19 -9.67 -11.72 7.25
C VAL A 19 -10.48 -12.94 6.85
N GLU A 20 -10.92 -12.97 5.61
CA GLU A 20 -11.69 -14.06 5.00
C GLU A 20 -10.95 -14.60 3.77
N ASN A 21 -11.28 -15.84 3.36
CA ASN A 21 -10.73 -16.49 2.16
C ASN A 21 -9.19 -16.42 2.02
N TYR A 22 -8.47 -16.50 3.15
CA TYR A 22 -7.02 -16.39 3.18
C TYR A 22 -6.35 -17.56 2.44
N LYS A 23 -5.44 -17.21 1.53
CA LYS A 23 -4.50 -18.12 0.87
C LYS A 23 -3.08 -17.72 1.23
N SER A 24 -2.35 -18.67 1.80
CA SER A 24 -0.94 -18.47 2.16
C SER A 24 -0.06 -18.43 0.91
N ILE A 25 1.14 -17.86 1.03
CA ILE A 25 2.17 -17.87 -0.02
C ILE A 25 2.43 -19.30 -0.54
N GLU A 26 2.47 -20.27 0.36
CA GLU A 26 2.75 -21.68 0.03
C GLU A 26 1.61 -22.35 -0.74
N SER A 27 0.38 -21.90 -0.53
CA SER A 27 -0.81 -22.43 -1.22
C SER A 27 -0.97 -21.92 -2.65
N ILE A 28 -0.24 -20.87 -3.04
CA ILE A 28 -0.29 -20.32 -4.39
C ILE A 28 0.58 -21.17 -5.31
N GLU A 29 -0.07 -21.84 -6.28
CA GLU A 29 0.58 -22.77 -7.21
C GLU A 29 1.79 -22.15 -7.92
N SER A 30 1.67 -20.93 -8.43
CA SER A 30 2.77 -20.23 -9.10
C SER A 30 4.00 -20.03 -8.22
N TYR A 31 3.81 -19.79 -6.91
CA TYR A 31 4.93 -19.70 -5.96
C TYR A 31 5.56 -21.08 -5.71
N ALA A 32 4.73 -22.12 -5.61
CA ALA A 32 5.21 -23.49 -5.44
C ALA A 32 6.05 -23.98 -6.65
N TYR A 33 5.64 -23.61 -7.87
CA TYR A 33 6.32 -24.01 -9.10
C TYR A 33 7.55 -23.15 -9.45
N ASP A 34 7.52 -21.83 -9.20
CA ASP A 34 8.61 -20.93 -9.57
C ASP A 34 9.04 -20.01 -8.41
N LYS A 35 9.81 -20.58 -7.48
CA LYS A 35 10.41 -19.86 -6.35
C LYS A 35 11.34 -18.70 -6.77
N LYS A 36 11.82 -18.68 -8.02
CA LYS A 36 12.68 -17.60 -8.52
C LYS A 36 11.90 -16.32 -8.79
N LEU A 37 10.58 -16.42 -8.88
CA LEU A 37 9.68 -15.30 -9.07
C LEU A 37 9.33 -14.59 -7.76
N ALA A 38 9.83 -15.07 -6.62
CA ALA A 38 9.61 -14.46 -5.32
C ALA A 38 10.18 -13.02 -5.29
N PRO A 39 9.37 -12.02 -4.90
CA PRO A 39 9.86 -10.67 -4.71
C PRO A 39 11.01 -10.57 -3.69
N LYS A 40 12.02 -9.75 -3.99
CA LYS A 40 13.24 -9.60 -3.19
C LYS A 40 12.96 -8.85 -1.89
N LEU A 41 13.47 -9.34 -0.77
CA LEU A 41 13.29 -8.68 0.53
C LEU A 41 13.74 -7.21 0.48
N GLY A 42 12.94 -6.32 1.07
CA GLY A 42 13.25 -4.88 1.15
C GLY A 42 12.90 -4.05 -0.09
N THR A 43 12.36 -4.66 -1.16
CA THR A 43 11.85 -3.88 -2.30
C THR A 43 10.56 -3.15 -1.96
N LYS A 44 10.43 -1.94 -2.51
CA LYS A 44 9.26 -1.09 -2.31
C LYS A 44 8.06 -1.64 -3.10
N PRO A 45 6.94 -1.97 -2.44
CA PRO A 45 5.77 -2.48 -3.14
C PRO A 45 5.03 -1.37 -3.89
N PHE A 46 4.52 -1.69 -5.08
CA PHE A 46 3.48 -0.89 -5.71
C PHE A 46 2.10 -1.25 -5.17
N PHE A 47 1.15 -0.32 -5.32
CA PHE A 47 -0.26 -0.56 -5.02
C PHE A 47 -1.12 -0.22 -6.23
N ALA A 48 -2.10 -1.07 -6.51
CA ALA A 48 -3.21 -0.77 -7.42
C ALA A 48 -4.52 -0.90 -6.66
N PHE A 49 -5.23 0.21 -6.49
CA PHE A 49 -6.58 0.24 -5.91
C PHE A 49 -7.60 0.27 -7.04
N ILE A 50 -8.43 -0.76 -7.13
CA ILE A 50 -9.41 -0.96 -8.22
C ILE A 50 -10.81 -0.89 -7.64
N GLY A 51 -11.63 0.01 -8.19
CA GLY A 51 -13.04 0.19 -7.82
C GLY A 51 -13.31 1.56 -7.19
N GLU A 52 -14.47 2.14 -7.52
CA GLU A 52 -14.87 3.49 -7.11
C GLU A 52 -15.14 3.62 -5.60
N HIS A 53 -15.38 2.50 -4.91
CA HIS A 53 -15.74 2.51 -3.49
C HIS A 53 -14.59 2.99 -2.61
N PHE A 54 -13.34 2.91 -3.09
CA PHE A 54 -12.19 3.56 -2.45
C PHE A 54 -12.30 5.10 -2.42
N GLU A 55 -13.20 5.69 -3.22
CA GLU A 55 -13.43 7.14 -3.30
C GLU A 55 -14.87 7.53 -2.90
N SER A 56 -15.80 6.59 -2.76
CA SER A 56 -17.17 6.87 -2.32
C SER A 56 -17.49 6.38 -0.90
N VAL A 57 -16.85 5.31 -0.41
CA VAL A 57 -17.12 4.69 0.90
C VAL A 57 -16.03 5.06 1.90
N ASP A 58 -16.43 5.66 3.03
CA ASP A 58 -15.50 6.22 4.01
C ASP A 58 -14.63 5.17 4.72
N GLU A 59 -15.16 3.98 4.92
CA GLU A 59 -14.50 2.81 5.47
C GLU A 59 -13.35 2.35 4.55
N LEU A 60 -13.61 2.29 3.23
CA LEU A 60 -12.62 1.85 2.26
C LEU A 60 -11.56 2.91 1.98
N LYS A 61 -11.94 4.20 1.97
CA LYS A 61 -10.98 5.32 1.97
C LYS A 61 -10.00 5.20 3.12
N HIS A 62 -10.54 4.99 4.32
CA HIS A 62 -9.73 4.91 5.53
C HIS A 62 -8.78 3.69 5.49
N LEU A 63 -9.28 2.53 5.05
CA LEU A 63 -8.43 1.35 4.87
C LEU A 63 -7.34 1.58 3.80
N LYS A 64 -7.67 2.23 2.67
CA LYS A 64 -6.71 2.57 1.60
C LYS A 64 -5.56 3.43 2.14
N GLU A 65 -5.87 4.49 2.88
CA GLU A 65 -4.87 5.36 3.49
C GLU A 65 -4.01 4.60 4.52
N MET A 66 -4.64 3.76 5.35
CA MET A 66 -3.96 2.90 6.31
C MET A 66 -2.97 1.95 5.65
N LEU A 67 -3.38 1.26 4.58
CA LEU A 67 -2.52 0.33 3.85
C LEU A 67 -1.35 1.07 3.18
N LEU A 68 -1.62 2.20 2.52
CA LEU A 68 -0.58 3.02 1.90
C LEU A 68 0.43 3.48 2.95
N ASP A 69 -0.02 3.95 4.11
CA ASP A 69 0.87 4.46 5.16
C ASP A 69 1.71 3.34 5.81
N HIS A 70 1.14 2.14 5.96
CA HIS A 70 1.84 0.99 6.52
C HIS A 70 2.93 0.44 5.58
N PHE A 71 2.68 0.47 4.26
CA PHE A 71 3.57 -0.12 3.26
C PHE A 71 4.40 0.90 2.46
N LYS A 72 4.27 2.22 2.72
CA LYS A 72 5.00 3.26 1.97
C LYS A 72 6.53 3.15 2.06
N GLY A 73 7.04 2.60 3.16
CA GLY A 73 8.48 2.54 3.45
C GLY A 73 9.15 3.92 3.39
N GLU A 74 10.41 3.95 2.95
CA GLU A 74 11.15 5.19 2.74
C GLU A 74 10.62 5.98 1.54
N VAL A 75 10.50 7.31 1.70
CA VAL A 75 10.16 8.21 0.61
C VAL A 75 11.43 8.45 -0.21
N VAL A 76 11.42 7.99 -1.46
CA VAL A 76 12.56 8.05 -2.37
C VAL A 76 12.17 8.83 -3.63
N GLU A 77 13.08 9.64 -4.15
CA GLU A 77 12.89 10.38 -5.41
C GLU A 77 13.22 9.52 -6.63
N ASN A 78 14.17 8.59 -6.47
CA ASN A 78 14.65 7.72 -7.54
C ASN A 78 14.46 6.25 -7.15
N LEU A 79 14.04 5.44 -8.11
CA LEU A 79 13.82 4.01 -7.92
C LEU A 79 14.70 3.21 -8.88
N ASN A 80 15.40 2.22 -8.35
CA ASN A 80 16.13 1.26 -9.19
C ASN A 80 15.13 0.28 -9.84
N LEU A 81 15.15 0.19 -11.17
CA LEU A 81 14.32 -0.74 -11.93
C LEU A 81 14.50 -2.20 -11.49
N ALA A 82 15.69 -2.59 -11.02
CA ALA A 82 15.94 -3.93 -10.48
C ALA A 82 15.20 -4.23 -9.17
N GLY A 83 14.65 -3.20 -8.51
CA GLY A 83 13.80 -3.28 -7.32
C GLY A 83 12.30 -3.16 -7.63
N VAL A 84 11.91 -3.00 -8.89
CA VAL A 84 10.51 -3.03 -9.34
C VAL A 84 10.12 -4.48 -9.58
N ASP A 85 9.63 -5.16 -8.54
CA ASP A 85 9.39 -6.60 -8.60
C ASP A 85 8.04 -7.07 -8.02
N ARG A 86 7.28 -6.21 -7.35
CA ARG A 86 6.02 -6.59 -6.71
C ARG A 86 4.96 -5.50 -6.72
N ILE A 87 3.71 -5.94 -6.68
CA ILE A 87 2.54 -5.09 -6.53
C ILE A 87 1.49 -5.76 -5.64
N PHE A 88 0.85 -4.97 -4.78
CA PHE A 88 -0.40 -5.34 -4.13
C PHE A 88 -1.56 -4.81 -4.96
N VAL A 89 -2.43 -5.72 -5.39
CA VAL A 89 -3.67 -5.39 -6.08
C VAL A 89 -4.79 -5.46 -5.05
N CYS A 90 -5.47 -4.34 -4.83
CA CYS A 90 -6.55 -4.18 -3.89
C CYS A 90 -7.83 -3.86 -4.67
N THR A 91 -8.78 -4.79 -4.71
CA THR A 91 -10.05 -4.62 -5.42
C THR A 91 -11.16 -4.42 -4.42
N ALA A 92 -11.93 -3.33 -4.56
CA ALA A 92 -13.09 -3.09 -3.73
C ALA A 92 -14.24 -4.02 -4.15
N ILE A 93 -14.77 -4.76 -3.19
CA ILE A 93 -15.94 -5.62 -3.31
C ILE A 93 -17.02 -5.02 -2.39
N PRO A 94 -18.16 -4.56 -2.94
CA PRO A 94 -19.21 -3.96 -2.12
C PRO A 94 -19.73 -4.91 -1.04
N PRO A 95 -20.11 -4.40 0.15
CA PRO A 95 -20.13 -2.97 0.52
C PRO A 95 -18.79 -2.45 1.08
N THR A 96 -18.07 -3.26 1.85
CA THR A 96 -16.90 -2.83 2.65
C THR A 96 -15.75 -3.83 2.63
N THR A 97 -15.70 -4.70 1.61
CA THR A 97 -14.67 -5.72 1.47
C THR A 97 -13.59 -5.27 0.48
N VAL A 98 -12.33 -5.58 0.78
CA VAL A 98 -11.20 -5.40 -0.13
C VAL A 98 -10.53 -6.73 -0.36
N TYR A 99 -10.61 -7.24 -1.58
CA TYR A 99 -9.77 -8.36 -2.00
C TYR A 99 -8.35 -7.86 -2.22
N MET A 100 -7.41 -8.34 -1.41
CA MET A 100 -5.99 -7.99 -1.49
C MET A 100 -5.20 -9.17 -2.04
N MET A 101 -4.42 -8.94 -3.09
CA MET A 101 -3.60 -9.95 -3.75
C MET A 101 -2.17 -9.44 -3.94
N HIS A 102 -1.19 -10.26 -3.58
CA HIS A 102 0.23 -9.96 -3.83
C HIS A 102 0.71 -10.65 -5.10
N CYS A 103 1.21 -9.84 -6.05
CA CYS A 103 1.75 -10.30 -7.32
C CYS A 103 3.22 -9.90 -7.49
N ALA A 104 3.99 -10.79 -8.12
CA ALA A 104 5.29 -10.47 -8.67
C ALA A 104 5.17 -9.88 -10.08
N LEU A 105 6.08 -8.97 -10.42
CA LEU A 105 6.18 -8.33 -11.72
C LEU A 105 7.19 -9.07 -12.61
N ARG A 106 6.72 -9.51 -13.78
CA ARG A 106 7.58 -10.10 -14.82
C ARG A 106 7.64 -9.18 -16.03
N LEU A 107 8.81 -8.59 -16.26
CA LEU A 107 9.08 -7.73 -17.41
C LEU A 107 9.51 -8.57 -18.61
N LYS A 108 8.72 -8.54 -19.68
CA LYS A 108 9.01 -9.21 -20.95
C LYS A 108 9.42 -8.20 -22.02
N ARG A 109 10.25 -8.63 -22.98
CA ARG A 109 10.63 -7.83 -24.15
C ARG A 109 9.38 -7.51 -24.98
N SER A 110 9.19 -6.24 -25.32
CA SER A 110 8.01 -5.71 -26.03
C SER A 110 8.32 -5.15 -27.42
N GLY A 111 9.60 -5.07 -27.81
CA GLY A 111 10.04 -4.44 -29.06
C GLY A 111 10.13 -2.91 -29.00
N THR A 112 9.73 -2.29 -27.89
CA THR A 112 9.87 -0.85 -27.62
C THR A 112 10.78 -0.61 -26.40
N SER A 113 10.98 0.66 -26.03
CA SER A 113 11.71 1.05 -24.82
C SER A 113 10.97 0.71 -23.52
N ILE A 114 9.66 0.42 -23.57
CA ILE A 114 8.83 0.11 -22.40
C ILE A 114 8.55 -1.40 -22.38
N PRO A 115 9.02 -2.16 -21.38
CA PRO A 115 8.81 -3.61 -21.33
C PRO A 115 7.33 -3.95 -21.13
N ARG A 116 6.91 -5.12 -21.63
CA ARG A 116 5.57 -5.66 -21.38
C ARG A 116 5.54 -6.24 -19.97
N MET A 117 4.67 -5.71 -19.13
CA MET A 117 4.51 -6.16 -17.75
C MET A 117 3.48 -7.29 -17.66
N GLU A 118 3.85 -8.37 -16.98
CA GLU A 118 2.93 -9.44 -16.60
C GLU A 118 2.92 -9.58 -15.08
N LEU A 119 1.72 -9.79 -14.52
CA LEU A 119 1.54 -10.08 -13.11
C LEU A 119 1.45 -11.58 -12.91
N VAL A 120 2.12 -12.08 -11.89
CA VAL A 120 1.97 -13.47 -11.44
C VAL A 120 1.67 -13.45 -9.96
N GLU A 121 0.56 -14.06 -9.54
CA GLU A 121 0.22 -14.18 -8.13
C GLU A 121 1.32 -14.95 -7.39
N VAL A 122 1.78 -14.42 -6.28
CA VAL A 122 2.77 -15.08 -5.40
C VAL A 122 2.28 -15.20 -3.97
N GLY A 123 1.16 -14.56 -3.65
CA GLY A 123 0.54 -14.61 -2.33
C GLY A 123 1.27 -13.76 -1.27
N PRO A 124 0.63 -13.53 -0.12
CA PRO A 124 -0.70 -14.02 0.24
C PRO A 124 -1.83 -13.31 -0.54
N SER A 125 -2.99 -13.95 -0.60
CA SER A 125 -4.25 -13.33 -1.04
C SER A 125 -5.33 -13.52 0.01
N MET A 126 -6.20 -12.52 0.19
CA MET A 126 -7.24 -12.55 1.22
C MET A 126 -8.31 -11.49 0.97
N ASP A 127 -9.48 -11.70 1.56
CA ASP A 127 -10.54 -10.70 1.67
C ASP A 127 -10.42 -9.97 3.01
N LEU A 128 -10.23 -8.66 2.95
CA LEU A 128 -10.22 -7.76 4.11
C LEU A 128 -11.60 -7.12 4.24
N VAL A 129 -12.41 -7.61 5.18
CA VAL A 129 -13.75 -7.07 5.44
C VAL A 129 -13.65 -5.97 6.49
N VAL A 130 -13.88 -4.71 6.12
CA VAL A 130 -13.85 -3.61 7.10
C VAL A 130 -15.03 -3.75 8.05
N ARG A 131 -14.72 -3.71 9.35
CA ARG A 131 -15.69 -3.81 10.45
C ARG A 131 -15.83 -2.44 11.12
N ARG A 132 -15.14 -2.22 12.24
CA ARG A 132 -15.11 -0.95 12.96
C ARG A 132 -14.00 -0.08 12.40
N HIS A 133 -14.25 1.22 12.25
CA HIS A 133 -13.21 2.20 12.00
C HIS A 133 -13.44 3.44 12.87
N GLN A 134 -12.37 4.05 13.35
CA GLN A 134 -12.38 5.26 14.14
C GLN A 134 -11.46 6.27 13.46
N ARG A 135 -12.04 7.35 12.93
CA ARG A 135 -11.29 8.46 12.35
C ARG A 135 -10.75 9.41 13.44
N PRO A 136 -9.67 10.16 13.14
CA PRO A 136 -9.22 11.23 14.03
C PRO A 136 -10.26 12.36 14.04
N SER A 137 -10.23 13.20 15.08
CA SER A 137 -10.98 14.45 15.05
C SER A 137 -10.39 15.40 13.99
N GLU A 138 -11.19 16.33 13.47
CA GLU A 138 -10.71 17.30 12.47
C GLU A 138 -9.54 18.16 12.98
N SER A 139 -9.55 18.52 14.28
CA SER A 139 -8.47 19.29 14.89
C SER A 139 -7.16 18.50 14.90
N LEU A 140 -7.22 17.23 15.32
CA LEU A 140 -6.07 16.34 15.35
C LEU A 140 -5.56 16.03 13.94
N GLN A 141 -6.46 15.82 12.97
CA GLN A 141 -6.10 15.61 11.57
C GLN A 141 -5.37 16.83 10.99
N LYS A 142 -5.89 18.05 11.23
CA LYS A 142 -5.23 19.28 10.78
C LYS A 142 -3.85 19.46 11.40
N GLU A 143 -3.71 19.12 12.67
CA GLU A 143 -2.43 19.19 13.37
C GLU A 143 -1.42 18.19 12.82
N ALA A 144 -1.83 16.93 12.65
CA ALA A 144 -0.98 15.85 12.13
C ALA A 144 -0.55 16.07 10.68
N MET A 145 -1.37 16.76 9.88
CA MET A 145 -1.10 17.04 8.47
C MET A 145 -0.35 18.37 8.21
N LYS A 146 0.14 19.04 9.27
CA LYS A 146 0.97 20.25 9.09
C LYS A 146 2.29 19.90 8.41
N ALA A 147 2.47 20.39 7.18
CA ALA A 147 3.76 20.31 6.50
C ALA A 147 4.78 21.24 7.19
N PRO A 148 6.06 20.84 7.30
CA PRO A 148 7.10 21.76 7.74
C PRO A 148 7.17 22.94 6.77
N GLY A 149 6.99 24.16 7.28
CA GLY A 149 7.11 25.36 6.47
C GLY A 149 8.49 25.42 5.82
N HIS A 150 8.54 25.67 4.51
CA HIS A 150 9.82 25.88 3.82
C HIS A 150 10.58 27.01 4.53
N ALA A 151 11.65 26.66 5.25
CA ALA A 151 12.57 27.66 5.77
C ALA A 151 13.13 28.42 4.56
N LYS A 152 12.79 29.71 4.44
CA LYS A 152 13.48 30.61 3.51
C LYS A 152 14.96 30.54 3.90
N LYS A 153 15.83 30.12 2.97
CA LYS A 153 17.28 30.25 3.12
C LYS A 153 17.56 31.72 3.46
N GLY A 154 18.00 31.97 4.69
CA GLY A 154 18.41 33.29 5.13
C GLY A 154 19.48 33.84 4.21
N GLU A 155 19.33 35.11 3.85
CA GLU A 155 20.34 35.92 3.20
C GLU A 155 21.72 35.69 3.82
N LYS A 156 22.73 35.57 2.94
CA LYS A 156 24.13 35.68 3.34
C LYS A 156 24.31 37.00 4.09
N CYS A 157 24.81 36.94 5.32
CA CYS A 157 25.52 38.08 5.89
C CYS A 157 26.84 38.16 5.15
N ASP A 158 27.00 39.20 4.34
CA ASP A 158 28.30 39.64 3.83
C ASP A 158 29.12 40.18 5.01
N GLU A 159 30.37 39.74 5.10
CA GLU A 159 31.41 40.27 6.00
C GLU A 159 32.48 40.97 5.15
#